data_AF-A0A420XXE5-F1
#
_entry.id   AF-A0A420XXE5-F1
#
_cell.length_a   1.000
_cell.length_b   1.000
_cell.length_c   1.000
_cell.angle_alpha   90.00
_cell.angle_beta   90.00
_cell.angle_gamma   90.00
#
_symmetry.space_group_name_H-M   'P 1'
#
loop_
_entity.id
_entity.type
_entity.pdbx_description
1 polymer ?
#
loop_
_entity_poly.entity_id
_entity_poly.type
_entity_poly.pdbx_seq_one_letter_code
_entity_poly.pdbx_strand_id
1 'polypeptide(L)'
;MATSDESPCWLGPPYNQLNLTNCTAAAYWLATYLDQRYYNTELHDAPIAAIYEYLSSVIPDNFSKPRFGDIIVWYYNMDNSTWAGLFDFPIYDCPDVLCKHLRWEGDPDLAGIGVMAVYYLAAALSTAYFVILALDTVQPWSRPSGARNAWQILFAIAMLIAATYRYGSSRRHPDKTHSLYGLVCATYMGIFSIFPPLLLQTVAADLRRRRIRLTLWLVVITFGLTVAGLDLNLRTSKAQLEKLMNRDSASVDNVWEYDCEPQHLRDALEDTLNLAEVILLLSISWWIYHAVPSRLWDRLCSTFGMQDHLWKIWPGVSHWILVIYQIICCVAMWASLGLFTRYRFRVQATMGSSYKDSQWSFGQVLALTTWVPLVVDLVTIYLYGPEDALQGKMSEHYSVVESTSADESRTALVQSPQPQGRYSKPRGFLTQARVRLEDTETKRCEDCELYTDAVLLRFLEQRERVMFFLQSSFACQYQSKS
;
A
#
# COMPACT_ATOMS: atom_id res chain seq x y z
N MET A 1 23.34 1.35 76.41
CA MET A 1 23.43 0.38 75.30
C MET A 1 22.07 -0.29 75.17
N ALA A 2 21.17 0.33 74.41
CA ALA A 2 19.94 -0.34 73.98
C ALA A 2 20.33 -1.15 72.75
N THR A 3 20.16 -2.47 72.81
CA THR A 3 20.20 -3.34 71.64
C THR A 3 19.09 -2.87 70.72
N SER A 4 19.45 -2.25 69.60
CA SER A 4 18.51 -1.99 68.52
C SER A 4 17.98 -3.34 68.06
N ASP A 5 16.74 -3.67 68.44
CA ASP A 5 15.99 -4.76 67.82
C ASP A 5 15.92 -4.45 66.32
N GLU A 6 16.84 -5.04 65.57
CA GLU A 6 16.74 -5.13 64.13
C GLU A 6 15.45 -5.89 63.84
N SER A 7 14.40 -5.13 63.51
CA SER A 7 13.14 -5.71 63.08
C SER A 7 13.47 -6.67 61.93
N PRO A 8 13.06 -7.95 62.00
CA PRO A 8 13.43 -8.94 61.01
C PRO A 8 13.07 -8.41 59.62
N CYS A 9 14.06 -8.31 58.73
CA CYS A 9 13.86 -7.89 57.36
C CYS A 9 12.75 -8.76 56.74
N TRP A 10 11.76 -8.13 56.13
CA TRP A 10 10.70 -8.86 55.45
C TRP A 10 11.32 -9.72 54.34
N LEU A 11 11.05 -11.02 54.37
CA LEU A 11 11.50 -11.96 53.36
C LEU A 11 10.34 -12.23 52.40
N GLY A 12 10.55 -11.99 51.12
CA GLY A 12 9.52 -12.24 50.11
C GLY A 12 9.21 -13.73 49.97
N PRO A 13 7.96 -14.08 49.62
CA PRO A 13 7.55 -15.46 49.40
C PRO A 13 8.31 -16.09 48.21
N PRO A 14 8.62 -17.41 48.26
CA PRO A 14 9.13 -18.13 47.10
C PRO A 14 8.08 -18.22 45.99
N TYR A 15 8.53 -18.38 44.73
CA TYR A 15 7.68 -18.45 43.54
C TYR A 15 6.44 -19.36 43.68
N ASN A 16 6.63 -20.57 44.24
CA ASN A 16 5.56 -21.57 44.40
C ASN A 16 4.46 -21.16 45.39
N GLN A 17 4.63 -20.05 46.11
CA GLN A 17 3.66 -19.49 47.03
C GLN A 17 3.04 -18.19 46.50
N LEU A 18 3.41 -17.71 45.31
CA LEU A 18 2.80 -16.52 44.71
C LEU A 18 1.40 -16.81 44.17
N ASN A 19 0.51 -15.83 44.31
CA ASN A 19 -0.86 -15.88 43.80
C ASN A 19 -0.97 -15.06 42.49
N LEU A 20 -0.59 -15.67 41.38
CA LEU A 20 -0.60 -15.03 40.05
C LEU A 20 -2.02 -15.04 39.47
N THR A 21 -2.84 -14.05 39.83
CA THR A 21 -4.23 -13.94 39.35
C THR A 21 -4.58 -12.58 38.78
N ASN A 22 -3.84 -11.52 39.13
CA ASN A 22 -4.12 -10.16 38.68
C ASN A 22 -3.48 -9.86 37.32
N CYS A 23 -4.15 -10.27 36.24
CA CYS A 23 -3.70 -10.02 34.87
C CYS A 23 -3.51 -8.53 34.55
N THR A 24 -4.35 -7.63 35.10
CA THR A 24 -4.27 -6.19 34.79
C THR A 24 -2.98 -5.58 35.32
N ALA A 25 -2.64 -5.84 36.58
CA ALA A 25 -1.40 -5.33 37.17
C ALA A 25 -0.16 -5.96 36.50
N ALA A 26 -0.20 -7.27 36.23
CA ALA A 26 0.89 -7.99 35.56
C ALA A 26 1.15 -7.46 34.14
N ALA A 27 0.08 -7.33 33.34
CA ALA A 27 0.15 -6.82 31.97
C ALA A 27 0.64 -5.38 31.92
N TYR A 28 0.13 -4.51 32.80
CA TYR A 28 0.56 -3.12 32.86
C TYR A 28 2.05 -3.01 33.25
N TRP A 29 2.46 -3.77 34.26
CA TRP A 29 3.85 -3.83 34.68
C TRP A 29 4.77 -4.30 33.55
N LEU A 30 4.47 -5.42 32.89
CA LEU A 30 5.31 -5.92 31.80
C LEU A 30 5.32 -4.96 30.60
N ALA A 31 4.17 -4.40 30.22
CA ALA A 31 4.12 -3.45 29.12
C ALA A 31 4.97 -2.20 29.39
N THR A 32 4.93 -1.67 30.62
CA THR A 32 5.75 -0.52 31.01
C THR A 32 7.24 -0.86 31.14
N TYR A 33 7.57 -2.07 31.58
CA TYR A 33 8.94 -2.59 31.57
C TYR A 33 9.52 -2.65 30.16
N LEU A 34 8.74 -3.18 29.19
CA LEU A 34 9.14 -3.26 27.79
C LEU A 34 9.24 -1.87 27.13
N ASP A 35 8.32 -0.95 27.45
CA ASP A 35 8.30 0.44 26.92
C ASP A 35 9.52 1.24 27.35
N GLN A 36 10.00 1.10 28.59
CA GLN A 36 11.20 1.84 29.00
C GLN A 36 12.48 1.36 28.30
N ARG A 37 12.57 0.06 28.04
CA ARG A 37 13.68 -0.50 27.26
C ARG A 37 13.71 0.08 25.84
N TYR A 38 12.56 0.46 25.30
CA TYR A 38 12.46 1.14 24.01
C TYR A 38 13.08 2.55 23.99
N TYR A 39 13.01 3.29 25.10
CA TYR A 39 13.46 4.69 25.17
C TYR A 39 14.92 4.90 25.59
N ASN A 40 15.74 3.85 25.70
CA ASN A 40 17.15 3.92 26.14
C ASN A 40 17.34 4.71 27.45
N THR A 41 16.33 4.78 28.33
CA THR A 41 16.52 5.32 29.67
C THR A 41 17.38 4.32 30.43
N GLU A 42 18.59 4.72 30.86
CA GLU A 42 19.60 3.86 31.50
C GLU A 42 19.14 3.15 32.80
N LEU A 43 17.88 3.32 33.23
CA LEU A 43 17.30 2.57 34.34
C LEU A 43 16.30 1.53 33.81
N HIS A 44 16.63 0.26 34.00
CA HIS A 44 15.83 -0.94 33.76
C HIS A 44 14.57 -1.06 34.65
N ASP A 45 14.03 0.06 35.14
CA ASP A 45 13.07 0.06 36.24
C ASP A 45 11.72 0.53 35.78
N ALA A 46 10.84 -0.44 35.47
CA ALA A 46 9.42 -0.20 35.25
C ALA A 46 8.93 0.80 36.32
N PRO A 47 8.00 1.72 35.98
CA PRO A 47 7.55 2.75 36.91
C PRO A 47 7.29 2.12 38.27
N ILE A 48 7.92 2.64 39.33
CA ILE A 48 7.94 1.96 40.64
C ILE A 48 6.52 1.66 41.15
N ALA A 49 5.55 2.49 40.78
CA ALA A 49 4.13 2.25 41.01
C ALA A 49 3.62 0.94 40.38
N ALA A 50 3.98 0.64 39.12
CA ALA A 50 3.61 -0.59 38.42
C ALA A 50 4.26 -1.82 39.06
N ILE A 51 5.53 -1.71 39.46
CA ILE A 51 6.23 -2.78 40.22
C ILE A 51 5.48 -3.06 41.53
N TYR A 52 5.20 -2.01 42.31
CA TYR A 52 4.50 -2.15 43.58
C TYR A 52 3.10 -2.73 43.41
N GLU A 53 2.32 -2.23 42.46
CA GLU A 53 0.95 -2.70 42.20
C GLU A 53 0.93 -4.18 41.81
N TYR A 54 1.82 -4.61 40.91
CA TYR A 54 1.90 -6.02 40.53
C TYR A 54 2.40 -6.88 41.68
N LEU A 55 3.54 -6.54 42.30
CA LEU A 55 4.12 -7.35 43.37
C LEU A 55 3.24 -7.42 44.61
N SER A 56 2.52 -6.34 44.95
CA SER A 56 1.56 -6.38 46.05
C SER A 56 0.34 -7.25 45.75
N SER A 57 -0.02 -7.42 44.47
CA SER A 57 -1.15 -8.25 44.06
C SER A 57 -0.85 -9.75 44.04
N VAL A 58 0.43 -10.14 43.93
CA VAL A 58 0.85 -11.56 43.89
C VAL A 58 1.19 -12.13 45.26
N ILE A 59 1.35 -11.28 46.28
CA ILE A 59 1.64 -11.72 47.65
C ILE A 59 0.33 -12.21 48.29
N PRO A 60 0.26 -13.48 48.73
CA PRO A 60 -0.98 -14.00 49.31
C PRO A 60 -1.27 -13.41 50.69
N ASP A 61 -2.54 -13.43 51.08
CA ASP A 61 -3.05 -12.83 52.32
C ASP A 61 -2.47 -13.44 53.61
N ASN A 62 -1.84 -14.63 53.54
CA ASN A 62 -1.19 -15.28 54.67
C ASN A 62 0.19 -14.68 55.01
N PHE A 63 0.75 -13.82 54.16
CA PHE A 63 1.99 -13.09 54.42
C PHE A 63 1.73 -11.76 55.12
N SER A 64 2.70 -11.29 55.92
CA SER A 64 2.65 -9.93 56.45
C SER A 64 2.71 -8.93 55.30
N LYS A 65 1.79 -7.95 55.33
CA LYS A 65 1.70 -6.91 54.29
C LYS A 65 3.03 -6.14 54.24
N PRO A 66 3.81 -6.25 53.15
CA PRO A 66 5.10 -5.58 53.07
C PRO A 66 4.93 -4.06 52.99
N ARG A 67 5.92 -3.31 53.47
CA ARG A 67 6.02 -1.88 53.15
C ARG A 67 6.52 -1.74 51.71
N PHE A 68 6.28 -0.57 51.13
CA PHE A 68 6.76 -0.25 49.78
C PHE A 68 8.26 -0.54 49.60
N GLY A 69 9.11 -0.11 50.55
CA GLY A 69 10.55 -0.37 50.50
C GLY A 69 10.92 -1.86 50.53
N ASP A 70 10.15 -2.68 51.28
CA ASP A 70 10.40 -4.11 51.38
C ASP A 70 10.14 -4.82 50.03
N ILE A 71 9.09 -4.42 49.30
CA ILE A 71 8.79 -4.92 47.94
C ILE A 71 9.90 -4.57 46.96
N ILE A 72 10.41 -3.33 47.00
CA ILE A 72 11.45 -2.90 46.07
C ILE A 72 12.76 -3.64 46.34
N VAL A 73 13.15 -3.79 47.61
CA VAL A 73 14.34 -4.58 47.98
C VAL A 73 14.18 -6.04 47.54
N TRP A 74 12.98 -6.63 47.67
CA TRP A 74 12.72 -7.98 47.19
C TRP A 74 12.80 -8.09 45.67
N TYR A 75 12.25 -7.14 44.91
CA TYR A 75 12.34 -7.11 43.45
C TYR A 75 13.79 -7.15 42.95
N TYR A 76 14.69 -6.35 43.54
CA TYR A 76 16.11 -6.34 43.14
C TYR A 76 16.90 -7.57 43.59
N ASN A 77 16.45 -8.26 44.64
CA ASN A 77 17.12 -9.45 45.19
C ASN A 77 16.40 -10.76 44.83
N MET A 78 15.46 -10.70 43.89
CA MET A 78 14.66 -11.84 43.48
C MET A 78 15.52 -12.87 42.77
N ASP A 79 15.28 -14.16 43.04
CA ASP A 79 15.97 -15.23 42.33
C ASP A 79 15.46 -15.35 40.89
N ASN A 80 16.30 -15.88 40.00
CA ASN A 80 15.97 -16.00 38.58
C ASN A 80 14.69 -16.81 38.30
N SER A 81 14.30 -17.75 39.17
CA SER A 81 13.10 -18.57 38.94
C SER A 81 11.82 -17.80 39.25
N THR A 82 11.81 -17.05 40.36
CA THR A 82 10.70 -16.14 40.67
C THR A 82 10.59 -15.03 39.63
N TRP A 83 11.75 -14.52 39.17
CA TRP A 83 11.77 -13.48 38.15
C TRP A 83 11.20 -13.96 36.80
N ALA A 84 11.66 -15.13 36.33
CA ALA A 84 11.14 -15.74 35.11
C ALA A 84 9.63 -15.99 35.21
N GLY A 85 9.15 -16.53 36.34
CA GLY A 85 7.72 -16.79 36.50
C GLY A 85 6.83 -15.54 36.54
N LEU A 86 7.32 -14.44 37.14
CA LEU A 86 6.61 -13.15 37.11
C LEU A 86 6.55 -12.54 35.71
N PHE A 87 7.57 -12.78 34.89
CA PHE A 87 7.67 -12.33 33.51
C PHE A 87 6.82 -13.19 32.56
N ASP A 88 6.85 -14.51 32.74
CA ASP A 88 6.13 -15.50 31.93
C ASP A 88 4.61 -15.39 32.11
N PHE A 89 4.13 -15.14 33.33
CA PHE A 89 2.70 -15.06 33.64
C PHE A 89 1.90 -14.08 32.74
N PRO A 90 2.25 -12.78 32.62
CA PRO A 90 1.50 -11.88 31.76
C PRO A 90 1.56 -12.25 30.27
N ILE A 91 2.60 -12.95 29.82
CA ILE A 91 2.77 -13.39 28.43
C ILE A 91 1.84 -14.57 28.13
N TYR A 92 1.91 -15.64 28.93
CA TYR A 92 1.21 -16.89 28.64
C TYR A 92 -0.22 -16.92 29.18
N ASP A 93 -0.49 -16.32 30.34
CA ASP A 93 -1.79 -16.40 31.01
C ASP A 93 -2.67 -15.16 30.76
N CYS A 94 -2.06 -14.03 30.38
CA CYS A 94 -2.76 -12.75 30.22
C CYS A 94 -2.53 -12.02 28.87
N PRO A 95 -2.38 -12.71 27.71
CA PRO A 95 -1.99 -12.06 26.46
C PRO A 95 -2.99 -10.99 26.02
N ASP A 96 -4.29 -11.23 26.12
CA ASP A 96 -5.33 -10.27 25.72
C ASP A 96 -5.28 -8.92 26.49
N VAL A 97 -4.79 -8.95 27.73
CA VAL A 97 -4.65 -7.76 28.58
C VAL A 97 -3.29 -7.10 28.31
N LEU A 98 -2.22 -7.90 28.20
CA LEU A 98 -0.88 -7.44 27.85
C LEU A 98 -0.89 -6.68 26.52
N CYS A 99 -1.47 -7.27 25.48
CA CYS A 99 -1.50 -6.68 24.14
C CYS A 99 -2.22 -5.33 24.05
N LYS A 100 -3.16 -5.04 24.97
CA LYS A 100 -3.83 -3.73 25.06
C LYS A 100 -2.98 -2.68 25.77
N HIS A 101 -2.11 -3.11 26.67
CA HIS A 101 -1.20 -2.23 27.41
C HIS A 101 0.11 -1.98 26.67
N LEU A 102 0.51 -2.87 25.75
CA LEU A 102 1.68 -2.65 24.91
C LEU A 102 1.53 -1.35 24.12
N ARG A 103 2.51 -0.46 24.29
CA ARG A 103 2.66 0.77 23.50
C ARG A 103 3.36 0.46 22.20
N TRP A 104 2.66 -0.30 21.37
CA TRP A 104 3.12 -0.58 20.03
C TRP A 104 2.57 0.48 19.06
N GLU A 105 3.44 1.06 18.25
CA GLU A 105 3.06 2.09 17.28
C GLU A 105 3.09 1.52 15.87
N GLY A 106 1.90 1.50 15.24
CA GLY A 106 1.78 1.21 13.81
C GLY A 106 2.37 2.33 12.96
N ASP A 107 2.49 2.06 11.67
CA ASP A 107 2.92 3.06 10.71
C ASP A 107 1.70 3.66 9.98
N PRO A 108 1.23 4.85 10.39
CA PRO A 108 0.06 5.48 9.78
C PRO A 108 0.30 5.82 8.30
N ASP A 109 1.54 5.95 7.83
CA ASP A 109 1.81 6.27 6.42
C ASP A 109 1.68 5.06 5.49
N LEU A 110 1.60 3.84 6.02
CA LEU A 110 1.29 2.64 5.24
C LEU A 110 -0.12 2.13 5.47
N ALA A 111 -0.47 2.02 6.73
CA ALA A 111 -1.67 1.35 7.17
C ALA A 111 -2.64 2.34 7.80
N GLY A 112 -2.49 3.67 7.62
CA GLY A 112 -3.42 4.65 8.16
C GLY A 112 -4.70 4.81 7.35
N ILE A 113 -5.71 5.47 7.93
CA ILE A 113 -7.06 5.55 7.34
C ILE A 113 -7.03 6.21 5.95
N GLY A 114 -6.30 7.31 5.79
CA GLY A 114 -6.26 8.01 4.51
C GLY A 114 -5.53 7.25 3.40
N VAL A 115 -4.47 6.50 3.74
CA VAL A 115 -3.79 5.65 2.74
C VAL A 115 -4.67 4.48 2.32
N MET A 116 -5.43 3.87 3.25
CA MET A 116 -6.42 2.86 2.90
C MET A 116 -7.48 3.41 1.94
N ALA A 117 -7.96 4.63 2.15
CA ALA A 117 -8.90 5.28 1.23
C ALA A 117 -8.29 5.45 -0.18
N VAL A 118 -7.00 5.78 -0.29
CA VAL A 118 -6.28 5.81 -1.58
C VAL A 118 -6.26 4.43 -2.25
N TYR A 119 -6.00 3.35 -1.52
CA TYR A 119 -6.00 2.00 -2.08
C TYR A 119 -7.39 1.56 -2.56
N TYR A 120 -8.44 1.86 -1.79
CA TYR A 120 -9.82 1.62 -2.20
C TYR A 120 -10.20 2.40 -3.43
N LEU A 121 -9.80 3.68 -3.51
CA LEU A 121 -10.09 4.51 -4.67
C LEU A 121 -9.35 3.99 -5.91
N ALA A 122 -8.07 3.61 -5.77
CA ALA A 122 -7.30 3.02 -6.86
C ALA A 122 -7.94 1.72 -7.38
N ALA A 123 -8.34 0.82 -6.47
CA ALA A 123 -9.01 -0.43 -6.83
C ALA A 123 -10.37 -0.19 -7.50
N ALA A 124 -11.22 0.66 -6.91
CA ALA A 124 -12.55 0.97 -7.43
C ALA A 124 -12.47 1.60 -8.82
N LEU A 125 -11.59 2.58 -9.03
CA LEU A 125 -11.42 3.22 -10.33
C LEU A 125 -10.87 2.24 -11.35
N SER A 126 -9.85 1.44 -11.02
CA SER A 126 -9.33 0.43 -11.95
C SER A 126 -10.38 -0.59 -12.36
N THR A 127 -11.21 -1.06 -11.42
CA THR A 127 -12.31 -1.95 -11.73
C THR A 127 -13.37 -1.28 -12.60
N ALA A 128 -13.75 -0.03 -12.31
CA ALA A 128 -14.71 0.71 -13.13
C ALA A 128 -14.21 0.90 -14.57
N TYR A 129 -12.96 1.32 -14.73
CA TYR A 129 -12.32 1.44 -16.05
C TYR A 129 -12.22 0.10 -16.78
N PHE A 130 -11.86 -0.97 -16.07
CA PHE A 130 -11.83 -2.32 -16.66
C PHE A 130 -13.21 -2.75 -17.16
N VAL A 131 -14.27 -2.56 -16.37
CA VAL A 131 -15.64 -2.91 -16.77
C VAL A 131 -16.08 -2.11 -17.98
N ILE A 132 -15.86 -0.79 -18.00
CA ILE A 132 -16.23 0.07 -19.14
C ILE A 132 -15.53 -0.39 -20.42
N LEU A 133 -14.22 -0.62 -20.35
CA LEU A 133 -13.46 -1.03 -21.53
C LEU A 133 -13.78 -2.48 -21.96
N ALA A 134 -14.07 -3.38 -21.01
CA ALA A 134 -14.51 -4.74 -21.33
C ALA A 134 -15.86 -4.74 -22.05
N LEU A 135 -16.81 -3.90 -21.63
CA LEU A 135 -18.09 -3.73 -22.32
C LEU A 135 -17.92 -3.18 -23.74
N ASP A 136 -17.00 -2.23 -23.93
CA ASP A 136 -16.65 -1.68 -25.26
C ASP A 136 -15.97 -2.71 -26.18
N THR A 137 -15.32 -3.74 -25.64
CA THR A 137 -14.80 -4.83 -26.48
C THR A 137 -15.89 -5.77 -27.00
N VAL A 138 -17.02 -5.89 -26.28
CA VAL A 138 -18.13 -6.77 -26.66
C VAL A 138 -19.03 -6.11 -27.70
N GLN A 139 -19.24 -4.80 -27.59
CA GLN A 139 -19.94 -4.02 -28.61
C GLN A 139 -18.91 -3.20 -29.37
N PRO A 140 -18.63 -3.47 -30.66
CA PRO A 140 -17.68 -2.70 -31.46
C PRO A 140 -18.20 -1.29 -31.75
N TRP A 141 -18.37 -0.50 -30.69
CA TRP A 141 -18.62 0.92 -30.73
C TRP A 141 -17.27 1.58 -31.00
N SER A 142 -17.27 2.63 -31.84
CA SER A 142 -16.05 3.28 -32.33
C SER A 142 -15.05 3.57 -31.20
N ARG A 143 -13.89 2.91 -31.29
CA ARG A 143 -12.82 2.89 -30.28
C ARG A 143 -12.43 4.31 -29.84
N PRO A 144 -12.60 4.66 -28.55
CA PRO A 144 -12.08 5.90 -28.01
C PRO A 144 -10.54 5.86 -28.01
N SER A 145 -9.93 6.60 -28.92
CA SER A 145 -8.49 6.75 -29.05
C SER A 145 -7.97 7.80 -28.06
N GLY A 146 -7.64 7.42 -26.82
CA GLY A 146 -6.80 8.31 -26.00
C GLY A 146 -6.84 8.23 -24.48
N ALA A 147 -7.30 7.16 -23.84
CA ALA A 147 -7.22 7.07 -22.38
C ALA A 147 -5.73 7.00 -21.91
N ARG A 148 -5.23 8.11 -21.34
CA ARG A 148 -3.87 8.23 -20.78
C ARG A 148 -3.82 7.67 -19.35
N ASN A 149 -3.75 6.35 -19.21
CA ASN A 149 -3.71 5.70 -17.88
C ASN A 149 -2.29 5.60 -17.29
N ALA A 150 -1.37 6.52 -17.63
CA ALA A 150 0.02 6.46 -17.17
C ALA A 150 0.17 6.63 -15.64
N TRP A 151 -0.81 7.28 -14.99
CA TRP A 151 -0.76 7.64 -13.57
C TRP A 151 -0.68 6.43 -12.63
N GLN A 152 -1.37 5.33 -12.95
CA GLN A 152 -1.37 4.15 -12.08
C GLN A 152 -0.02 3.43 -12.05
N ILE A 153 0.72 3.44 -13.16
CA ILE A 153 2.07 2.87 -13.20
C ILE A 153 3.02 3.73 -12.35
N LEU A 154 2.90 5.05 -12.41
CA LEU A 154 3.70 5.95 -11.57
C LEU A 154 3.39 5.76 -10.08
N PHE A 155 2.12 5.57 -9.72
CA PHE A 155 1.72 5.23 -8.36
C PHE A 155 2.36 3.91 -7.89
N ALA A 156 2.31 2.86 -8.72
CA ALA A 156 2.94 1.58 -8.40
C ALA A 156 4.46 1.71 -8.20
N ILE A 157 5.15 2.44 -9.07
CA ILE A 157 6.59 2.71 -8.94
C ILE A 157 6.88 3.43 -7.63
N ALA A 158 6.10 4.47 -7.28
CA ALA A 158 6.30 5.21 -6.04
C ALA A 158 6.16 4.32 -4.80
N MET A 159 5.13 3.45 -4.78
CA MET A 159 4.90 2.51 -3.70
C MET A 159 6.02 1.46 -3.58
N LEU A 160 6.50 0.92 -4.69
CA LEU A 160 7.60 -0.04 -4.71
C LEU A 160 8.94 0.58 -4.30
N ILE A 161 9.21 1.83 -4.69
CA ILE A 161 10.38 2.58 -4.22
C ILE A 161 10.28 2.82 -2.71
N ALA A 162 9.12 3.20 -2.20
CA ALA A 162 8.91 3.41 -0.77
C ALA A 162 9.15 2.11 0.04
N ALA A 163 8.65 0.97 -0.46
CA ALA A 163 8.91 -0.34 0.15
C ALA A 163 10.41 -0.67 0.13
N THR A 164 11.08 -0.53 -1.02
CA THR A 164 12.52 -0.78 -1.16
C THR A 164 13.34 0.12 -0.22
N TYR A 165 12.97 1.41 -0.13
CA TYR A 165 13.62 2.37 0.77
C TYR A 165 13.48 1.96 2.24
N ARG A 166 12.32 1.46 2.68
CA ARG A 166 12.12 0.99 4.06
C ARG A 166 13.02 -0.19 4.41
N TYR A 167 13.13 -1.18 3.54
CA TYR A 167 14.09 -2.29 3.73
C TYR A 167 15.55 -1.81 3.67
N GLY A 168 15.86 -0.82 2.83
CA GLY A 168 17.17 -0.19 2.79
C GLY A 168 17.50 0.54 4.10
N SER A 169 16.53 1.28 4.65
CA SER A 169 16.65 2.01 5.90
C SER A 169 16.83 1.05 7.08
N SER A 170 16.07 -0.04 7.15
CA SER A 170 16.19 -1.01 8.26
C SER A 170 17.56 -1.70 8.32
N ARG A 171 18.24 -1.79 7.17
CA ARG A 171 19.62 -2.30 7.08
C ARG A 171 20.68 -1.23 7.36
N ARG A 172 20.49 0.01 6.89
CA ARG A 172 21.47 1.10 7.04
C ARG A 172 21.43 1.78 8.40
N HIS A 173 20.25 1.87 8.99
CA HIS A 173 19.98 2.55 10.25
C HIS A 173 19.40 1.52 11.24
N PRO A 174 20.23 0.58 11.72
CA PRO A 174 19.76 -0.42 12.67
C PRO A 174 19.37 0.19 14.04
N ASP A 175 19.82 1.40 14.31
CA ASP A 175 19.44 2.22 15.46
C ASP A 175 18.00 2.74 15.38
N LYS A 176 17.45 2.89 14.16
CA LYS A 176 16.06 3.31 13.97
C LYS A 176 15.13 2.13 14.12
N THR A 177 14.03 2.37 14.82
CA THR A 177 13.00 1.37 15.05
C THR A 177 12.22 1.15 13.76
N HIS A 178 12.38 -0.05 13.23
CA HIS A 178 11.69 -0.52 12.06
C HIS A 178 10.97 -1.79 12.48
N SER A 179 9.67 -1.68 12.78
CA SER A 179 8.87 -2.84 13.14
C SER A 179 8.75 -3.80 11.95
N LEU A 180 8.77 -5.12 12.22
CA LEU A 180 8.60 -6.12 11.16
C LEU A 180 7.26 -5.93 10.46
N TYR A 181 6.21 -5.63 11.23
CA TYR A 181 4.91 -5.24 10.74
C TYR A 181 4.99 -4.13 9.69
N GLY A 182 5.77 -3.07 9.96
CA GLY A 182 5.95 -1.95 9.03
C GLY A 182 6.63 -2.38 7.73
N LEU A 183 7.55 -3.33 7.77
CA LEU A 183 8.20 -3.90 6.59
C LEU A 183 7.23 -4.81 5.80
N VAL A 184 6.50 -5.68 6.49
CA VAL A 184 5.50 -6.58 5.89
C VAL A 184 4.38 -5.76 5.22
N CYS A 185 3.85 -4.75 5.90
CA CYS A 185 2.85 -3.84 5.34
C CYS A 185 3.40 -3.08 4.12
N ALA A 186 4.67 -2.65 4.15
CA ALA A 186 5.30 -1.95 3.03
C ALA A 186 5.38 -2.86 1.80
N THR A 187 5.82 -4.10 1.99
CA THR A 187 5.90 -5.11 0.93
C THR A 187 4.52 -5.44 0.39
N TYR A 188 3.56 -5.69 1.27
CA TYR A 188 2.19 -6.00 0.89
C TYR A 188 1.58 -4.91 0.02
N MET A 189 1.69 -3.65 0.46
CA MET A 189 1.14 -2.51 -0.27
C MET A 189 1.92 -2.17 -1.53
N GLY A 190 3.25 -2.35 -1.51
CA GLY A 190 4.10 -2.24 -2.68
C GLY A 190 3.65 -3.20 -3.78
N ILE A 191 3.46 -4.48 -3.44
CA ILE A 191 3.04 -5.50 -4.40
C ILE A 191 1.58 -5.33 -4.82
N PHE A 192 0.67 -5.01 -3.89
CA PHE A 192 -0.73 -4.70 -4.20
C PHE A 192 -0.84 -3.59 -5.26
N SER A 193 0.00 -2.56 -5.18
CA SER A 193 -0.03 -1.42 -6.11
C SER A 193 0.23 -1.78 -7.58
N ILE A 194 0.73 -3.01 -7.85
CA ILE A 194 0.97 -3.52 -9.21
C ILE A 194 -0.32 -4.01 -9.86
N PHE A 195 -1.32 -4.46 -9.10
CA PHE A 195 -2.56 -5.00 -9.67
C PHE A 195 -3.41 -3.97 -10.43
N PRO A 196 -3.65 -2.74 -9.92
CA PRO A 196 -4.38 -1.71 -10.66
C PRO A 196 -3.83 -1.45 -12.07
N PRO A 197 -2.52 -1.17 -12.27
CA PRO A 197 -1.98 -0.99 -13.61
C PRO A 197 -1.96 -2.28 -14.42
N LEU A 198 -1.74 -3.48 -13.83
CA LEU A 198 -1.84 -4.75 -14.56
C LEU A 198 -3.26 -4.96 -15.14
N LEU A 199 -4.28 -4.63 -14.36
CA LEU A 199 -5.69 -4.74 -14.76
C LEU A 199 -6.00 -3.81 -15.95
N LEU A 200 -5.53 -2.55 -15.91
CA LEU A 200 -5.78 -1.59 -16.99
C LEU A 200 -4.89 -1.80 -18.23
N GLN A 201 -3.72 -2.41 -18.04
CA GLN A 201 -2.70 -2.51 -19.08
C GLN A 201 -3.16 -3.33 -20.28
N THR A 202 -3.83 -4.43 -19.99
CA THR A 202 -4.26 -5.46 -20.93
C THR A 202 -5.35 -4.99 -21.88
N VAL A 203 -6.20 -4.05 -21.44
CA VAL A 203 -7.26 -3.51 -22.30
C VAL A 203 -6.76 -2.40 -23.23
N ALA A 204 -5.66 -1.74 -22.88
CA ALA A 204 -5.09 -0.64 -23.66
C ALA A 204 -3.98 -1.09 -24.63
N ALA A 205 -4.24 -2.09 -25.48
CA ALA A 205 -3.21 -2.72 -26.32
C ALA A 205 -2.58 -1.79 -27.38
N ASP A 206 -3.34 -0.85 -27.95
CA ASP A 206 -2.93 -0.05 -29.14
C ASP A 206 -2.30 1.32 -28.81
N LEU A 207 -1.60 1.46 -27.69
CA LEU A 207 -1.07 2.77 -27.29
C LEU A 207 0.20 3.19 -28.04
N ARG A 208 0.12 4.38 -28.67
CA ARG A 208 1.14 5.13 -29.45
C ARG A 208 2.53 5.28 -28.78
N ARG A 209 2.71 4.92 -27.51
CA ARG A 209 3.95 5.11 -26.71
C ARG A 209 4.51 3.80 -26.15
N ARG A 210 4.66 2.78 -27.00
CA ARG A 210 5.15 1.45 -26.62
C ARG A 210 6.47 1.48 -25.84
N ARG A 211 7.43 2.32 -26.26
CA ARG A 211 8.77 2.41 -25.62
C ARG A 211 8.70 2.88 -24.17
N ILE A 212 8.07 4.02 -23.91
CA ILE A 212 7.95 4.60 -22.55
C ILE A 212 7.26 3.60 -21.62
N ARG A 213 6.20 2.95 -22.10
CA ARG A 213 5.47 1.95 -21.33
C ARG A 213 6.34 0.76 -20.96
N LEU A 214 7.12 0.25 -21.92
CA LEU A 214 8.06 -0.84 -21.68
C LEU A 214 9.10 -0.44 -20.63
N THR A 215 9.65 0.78 -20.71
CA THR A 215 10.59 1.30 -19.70
C THR A 215 9.94 1.36 -18.32
N LEU A 216 8.72 1.90 -18.20
CA LEU A 216 8.02 1.99 -16.91
C LEU A 216 7.73 0.60 -16.31
N TRP A 217 7.34 -0.38 -17.13
CA TRP A 217 7.13 -1.75 -16.67
C TRP A 217 8.42 -2.44 -16.25
N LEU A 218 9.52 -2.21 -16.97
CA LEU A 218 10.83 -2.69 -16.55
C LEU A 218 11.19 -2.16 -15.15
N VAL A 219 10.89 -0.89 -14.87
CA VAL A 219 11.08 -0.30 -13.53
C VAL A 219 10.17 -0.98 -12.48
N VAL A 220 8.87 -1.14 -12.76
CA VAL A 220 7.92 -1.84 -11.86
C VAL A 220 8.39 -3.26 -11.56
N ILE A 221 8.75 -4.04 -12.60
CA ILE A 221 9.24 -5.42 -12.47
C ILE A 221 10.52 -5.46 -11.64
N THR A 222 11.47 -4.57 -11.92
CA THR A 222 12.76 -4.53 -11.21
C THR A 222 12.56 -4.27 -9.72
N PHE A 223 11.77 -3.24 -9.36
CA PHE A 223 11.51 -2.96 -7.96
C PHE A 223 10.59 -4.01 -7.30
N GLY A 224 9.61 -4.55 -8.02
CA GLY A 224 8.75 -5.64 -7.53
C GLY A 224 9.57 -6.87 -7.14
N LEU A 225 10.45 -7.33 -8.03
CA LEU A 225 11.36 -8.44 -7.75
C LEU A 225 12.36 -8.10 -6.62
N THR A 226 12.81 -6.84 -6.54
CA THR A 226 13.70 -6.39 -5.45
C THR A 226 12.99 -6.46 -4.10
N VAL A 227 11.76 -5.96 -4.00
CA VAL A 227 10.96 -6.00 -2.76
C VAL A 227 10.66 -7.44 -2.36
N ALA A 228 10.20 -8.29 -3.30
CA ALA A 228 9.99 -9.72 -3.08
C ALA A 228 11.26 -10.42 -2.58
N GLY A 229 12.41 -10.18 -3.24
CA GLY A 229 13.69 -10.76 -2.83
C GLY A 229 14.18 -10.28 -1.46
N LEU A 230 13.92 -9.01 -1.10
CA LEU A 230 14.23 -8.47 0.21
C LEU A 230 13.35 -9.09 1.31
N ASP A 231 12.07 -9.31 1.01
CA ASP A 231 11.12 -9.96 1.91
C ASP A 231 11.44 -11.45 2.11
N LEU A 232 11.69 -12.19 1.03
CA LEU A 232 12.13 -13.58 1.10
C LEU A 232 13.44 -13.74 1.88
N ASN A 233 14.40 -12.82 1.69
CA ASN A 233 15.64 -12.81 2.46
C ASN A 233 15.36 -12.59 3.96
N LEU A 234 14.48 -11.65 4.29
CA LEU A 234 14.07 -11.38 5.67
C LEU A 234 13.42 -12.61 6.34
N ARG A 235 12.53 -13.31 5.62
CA ARG A 235 11.84 -14.51 6.15
C ARG A 235 12.75 -15.72 6.29
N THR A 236 13.64 -15.94 5.33
CA THR A 236 14.50 -17.14 5.29
C THR A 236 15.76 -17.01 6.14
N SER A 237 16.28 -15.78 6.32
CA SER A 237 17.52 -15.55 7.05
C SER A 237 17.26 -15.37 8.55
N LYS A 238 17.39 -16.46 9.32
CA LYS A 238 17.34 -16.42 10.80
C LYS A 238 18.29 -15.37 11.38
N ALA A 239 19.49 -15.23 10.82
CA ALA A 239 20.48 -14.25 11.29
C ALA A 239 20.04 -12.80 11.06
N GLN A 240 19.34 -12.50 9.95
CA GLN A 240 18.81 -11.16 9.71
C GLN A 240 17.62 -10.87 10.63
N LEU A 241 16.73 -11.85 10.80
CA LEU A 241 15.62 -11.74 11.73
C LEU A 241 16.15 -11.53 13.16
N GLU A 242 17.07 -12.37 13.62
CA GLU A 242 17.72 -12.22 14.94
C GLU A 242 18.42 -10.87 15.07
N LYS A 243 19.10 -10.36 14.04
CA LYS A 243 19.70 -9.02 14.07
C LYS A 243 18.67 -7.88 14.16
N LEU A 244 17.47 -8.07 13.65
CA LEU A 244 16.36 -7.12 13.78
C LEU A 244 15.71 -7.22 15.17
N MET A 245 15.49 -8.45 15.65
CA MET A 245 14.80 -8.76 16.91
C MET A 245 15.68 -8.60 18.16
N ASN A 246 17.00 -8.74 18.05
CA ASN A 246 17.95 -8.63 19.17
C ASN A 246 18.32 -7.18 19.50
N ARG A 247 17.46 -6.23 19.15
CA ARG A 247 17.63 -4.81 19.50
C ARG A 247 16.82 -4.55 20.76
N ASP A 248 17.34 -3.73 21.66
CA ASP A 248 16.60 -3.37 22.88
C ASP A 248 15.23 -2.76 22.55
N SER A 249 15.18 -1.95 21.49
CA SER A 249 13.95 -1.36 20.95
C SER A 249 13.02 -2.34 20.24
N ALA A 250 13.47 -3.55 19.90
CA ALA A 250 12.63 -4.58 19.29
C ALA A 250 11.91 -5.46 20.34
N SER A 251 12.17 -5.28 21.64
CA SER A 251 11.54 -6.14 22.67
C SER A 251 10.01 -6.07 22.64
N VAL A 252 9.45 -4.87 22.44
CA VAL A 252 8.00 -4.67 22.30
C VAL A 252 7.48 -5.31 21.01
N ASP A 253 8.22 -5.16 19.90
CA ASP A 253 7.88 -5.78 18.61
C ASP A 253 7.90 -7.31 18.70
N ASN A 254 8.87 -7.89 19.42
CA ASN A 254 8.99 -9.35 19.61
C ASN A 254 7.77 -9.93 20.32
N VAL A 255 7.38 -9.32 21.45
CA VAL A 255 6.19 -9.76 22.21
C VAL A 255 4.92 -9.54 21.38
N TRP A 256 4.84 -8.42 20.66
CA TRP A 256 3.72 -8.16 19.77
C TRP A 256 3.57 -9.23 18.68
N GLU A 257 4.65 -9.55 17.97
CA GLU A 257 4.65 -10.50 16.86
C GLU A 257 4.40 -11.94 17.30
N TYR A 258 4.87 -12.32 18.49
CA TYR A 258 4.73 -13.70 18.98
C TYR A 258 3.37 -13.93 19.67
N ASP A 259 2.93 -13.00 20.51
CA ASP A 259 1.78 -13.22 21.40
C ASP A 259 0.52 -12.45 20.99
N CYS A 260 0.67 -11.31 20.30
CA CYS A 260 -0.45 -10.40 20.02
C CYS A 260 -0.92 -10.45 18.56
N GLU A 261 -0.04 -10.74 17.63
CA GLU A 261 -0.34 -10.72 16.20
C GLU A 261 -1.27 -11.89 15.81
N PRO A 262 -2.35 -11.64 15.04
CA PRO A 262 -3.22 -12.72 14.56
C PRO A 262 -2.51 -13.56 13.49
N GLN A 263 -1.77 -14.59 13.91
CA GLN A 263 -0.92 -15.44 13.05
C GLN A 263 -1.65 -15.97 11.81
N HIS A 264 -2.88 -16.47 11.95
CA HIS A 264 -3.69 -16.96 10.82
C HIS A 264 -3.96 -15.90 9.73
N LEU A 265 -4.08 -14.62 10.08
CA LEU A 265 -4.25 -13.54 9.11
C LEU A 265 -2.92 -13.14 8.47
N ARG A 266 -1.83 -13.20 9.24
CA ARG A 266 -0.48 -12.99 8.72
C ARG A 266 -0.13 -14.07 7.68
N ASP A 267 -0.34 -15.34 8.01
CA ASP A 267 -0.10 -16.45 7.08
C ASP A 267 -0.91 -16.29 5.79
N ALA A 268 -2.19 -15.88 5.91
CA ALA A 268 -3.01 -15.58 4.75
C ALA A 268 -2.46 -14.40 3.93
N LEU A 269 -1.94 -13.34 4.57
CA LEU A 269 -1.30 -12.23 3.86
C LEU A 269 -0.07 -12.72 3.09
N GLU A 270 0.75 -13.55 3.72
CA GLU A 270 1.93 -14.16 3.10
C GLU A 270 1.55 -15.04 1.90
N ASP A 271 0.51 -15.86 2.01
CA ASP A 271 -0.01 -16.66 0.89
C ASP A 271 -0.50 -15.78 -0.27
N THR A 272 -1.21 -14.68 0.03
CA THR A 272 -1.63 -13.74 -1.02
C THR A 272 -0.45 -13.00 -1.65
N LEU A 273 0.62 -12.74 -0.91
CA LEU A 273 1.85 -12.17 -1.44
C LEU A 273 2.53 -13.13 -2.42
N ASN A 274 2.68 -14.40 -2.03
CA ASN A 274 3.22 -15.45 -2.88
C ASN A 274 2.41 -15.60 -4.18
N LEU A 275 1.08 -15.55 -4.09
CA LEU A 275 0.21 -15.56 -5.27
C LEU A 275 0.46 -14.34 -6.17
N ALA A 276 0.61 -13.15 -5.59
CA ALA A 276 0.89 -11.93 -6.33
C ALA A 276 2.24 -11.99 -7.06
N GLU A 277 3.26 -12.58 -6.43
CA GLU A 277 4.57 -12.81 -7.05
C GLU A 277 4.48 -13.76 -8.25
N VAL A 278 3.71 -14.85 -8.13
CA VAL A 278 3.46 -15.76 -9.27
C VAL A 278 2.77 -15.01 -10.41
N ILE A 279 1.76 -14.19 -10.12
CA ILE A 279 1.07 -13.37 -11.13
C ILE A 279 2.04 -12.37 -11.79
N LEU A 280 2.95 -11.78 -11.02
CA LEU A 280 3.99 -10.89 -11.55
C LEU A 280 4.96 -11.64 -12.48
N LEU A 281 5.40 -12.85 -12.11
CA LEU A 281 6.26 -13.68 -12.97
C LEU A 281 5.56 -14.05 -14.29
N LEU A 282 4.29 -14.43 -14.23
CA LEU A 282 3.48 -14.69 -15.42
C LEU A 282 3.34 -13.43 -16.29
N SER A 283 3.18 -12.26 -15.67
CA SER A 283 3.17 -10.96 -16.38
C SER A 283 4.49 -10.74 -17.12
N ILE A 284 5.62 -10.99 -16.48
CA ILE A 284 6.95 -10.83 -17.06
C ILE A 284 7.10 -11.74 -18.28
N SER A 285 6.68 -13.01 -18.17
CA SER A 285 6.69 -13.94 -19.31
C SER A 285 5.86 -13.43 -20.48
N TRP A 286 4.66 -12.91 -20.21
CA TRP A 286 3.80 -12.30 -21.22
C TRP A 286 4.44 -11.08 -21.90
N TRP A 287 5.10 -10.23 -21.09
CA TRP A 287 5.82 -9.07 -21.59
C TRP A 287 7.00 -9.44 -22.47
N ILE A 288 7.80 -10.42 -22.06
CA ILE A 288 8.92 -10.94 -22.86
C ILE A 288 8.38 -11.49 -24.18
N TYR A 289 7.30 -12.27 -24.15
CA TYR A 289 6.65 -12.80 -25.36
C TYR A 289 6.33 -11.69 -26.37
N HIS A 290 5.78 -10.56 -25.92
CA HIS A 290 5.45 -9.43 -26.78
C HIS A 290 6.64 -8.49 -27.10
N ALA A 291 7.66 -8.43 -26.26
CA ALA A 291 8.83 -7.58 -26.48
C ALA A 291 9.78 -8.17 -27.52
N VAL A 292 9.83 -9.50 -27.63
CA VAL A 292 10.67 -10.21 -28.61
C VAL A 292 10.22 -9.88 -30.04
N PRO A 293 11.13 -9.39 -30.91
CA PRO A 293 10.81 -9.13 -32.32
C PRO A 293 10.31 -10.40 -33.02
N SER A 294 9.34 -10.26 -33.93
CA SER A 294 8.79 -11.39 -34.70
C SER A 294 9.89 -12.24 -35.36
N ARG A 295 10.92 -11.61 -35.91
CA ARG A 295 12.08 -12.30 -36.52
C ARG A 295 12.82 -13.25 -35.59
N LEU A 296 12.89 -12.92 -34.29
CA LEU A 296 13.52 -13.76 -33.27
C LEU A 296 12.61 -14.94 -32.91
N TRP A 297 11.30 -14.68 -32.82
CA TRP A 297 10.29 -15.72 -32.67
C TRP A 297 10.28 -16.69 -33.84
N ASP A 298 10.38 -16.21 -35.07
CA ASP A 298 10.42 -17.07 -36.27
C ASP A 298 11.62 -18.03 -36.23
N ARG A 299 12.80 -17.54 -35.81
CA ARG A 299 14.02 -18.37 -35.63
C ARG A 299 13.89 -19.39 -34.50
N LEU A 300 13.32 -18.99 -33.36
CA LEU A 300 13.07 -19.90 -32.23
C LEU A 300 12.08 -20.99 -32.65
N CYS A 301 10.95 -20.61 -33.25
CA CYS A 301 9.93 -21.56 -33.71
C CYS A 301 10.45 -22.51 -34.80
N SER A 302 11.28 -22.04 -35.74
CA SER A 302 11.89 -22.91 -36.76
C SER A 302 12.85 -23.94 -36.16
N THR A 303 13.49 -23.60 -35.04
CA THR A 303 14.42 -24.51 -34.37
C THR A 303 13.67 -25.63 -33.63
N PHE A 304 12.50 -25.34 -33.07
CA PHE A 304 11.68 -26.29 -32.31
C PHE A 304 10.66 -27.06 -33.17
N GLY A 305 10.58 -26.84 -34.48
CA GLY A 305 9.71 -27.59 -35.40
C GLY A 305 8.21 -27.47 -35.10
N MET A 306 7.78 -26.42 -34.39
CA MET A 306 6.46 -26.35 -33.73
C MET A 306 5.40 -25.59 -34.56
N GLN A 307 5.54 -25.55 -35.89
CA GLN A 307 5.43 -24.24 -36.57
C GLN A 307 4.07 -23.83 -37.18
N ASP A 308 3.14 -24.69 -37.60
CA ASP A 308 1.98 -24.18 -38.38
C ASP A 308 0.59 -24.27 -37.72
N HIS A 309 0.33 -25.28 -36.89
CA HIS A 309 -1.02 -25.50 -36.35
C HIS A 309 -1.33 -24.59 -35.15
N LEU A 310 -0.38 -24.44 -34.22
CA LEU A 310 -0.56 -23.64 -33.00
C LEU A 310 -0.68 -22.14 -33.31
N TRP A 311 0.05 -21.64 -34.30
CA TRP A 311 0.00 -20.23 -34.71
C TRP A 311 -1.35 -19.79 -35.27
N LYS A 312 -2.10 -20.69 -35.91
CA LYS A 312 -3.45 -20.39 -36.40
C LYS A 312 -4.49 -20.29 -35.28
N ILE A 313 -4.32 -21.06 -34.21
CA ILE A 313 -5.23 -21.09 -33.06
C ILE A 313 -4.89 -19.97 -32.06
N TRP A 314 -3.62 -19.57 -31.99
CA TRP A 314 -3.10 -18.65 -30.99
C TRP A 314 -3.86 -17.31 -30.87
N PRO A 315 -4.25 -16.61 -31.95
CA PRO A 315 -4.93 -15.31 -31.83
C PRO A 315 -6.26 -15.41 -31.09
N GLY A 316 -7.03 -16.48 -31.33
CA GLY A 316 -8.31 -16.72 -30.66
C GLY A 316 -8.13 -17.05 -29.18
N VAL A 317 -7.17 -17.93 -28.87
CA VAL A 317 -6.89 -18.36 -27.49
C VAL A 317 -6.26 -17.24 -26.65
N SER A 318 -5.34 -16.47 -27.25
CA SER A 318 -4.65 -15.35 -26.61
C SER A 318 -5.62 -14.31 -26.03
N HIS A 319 -6.68 -13.98 -26.76
CA HIS A 319 -7.70 -13.04 -26.27
C HIS A 319 -8.41 -13.55 -25.01
N TRP A 320 -8.83 -14.82 -24.99
CA TRP A 320 -9.49 -15.41 -23.83
C TRP A 320 -8.55 -15.55 -22.62
N ILE A 321 -7.30 -15.93 -22.85
CA ILE A 321 -6.26 -15.98 -21.80
C ILE A 321 -6.11 -14.59 -21.15
N LEU A 322 -6.05 -13.53 -21.97
CA LEU A 322 -5.94 -12.16 -21.47
C LEU A 322 -7.15 -11.74 -20.61
N VAL A 323 -8.37 -12.09 -21.01
CA VAL A 323 -9.59 -11.76 -20.24
C VAL A 323 -9.62 -12.54 -18.93
N ILE A 324 -9.31 -13.83 -18.94
CA ILE A 324 -9.23 -14.65 -17.72
C ILE A 324 -8.17 -14.09 -16.78
N TYR A 325 -6.99 -13.74 -17.32
CA TYR A 325 -5.91 -13.13 -16.55
C TYR A 325 -6.34 -11.82 -15.87
N GLN A 326 -7.12 -10.98 -16.55
CA GLN A 326 -7.67 -9.75 -15.98
C GLN A 326 -8.64 -10.01 -14.85
N ILE A 327 -9.54 -11.00 -15.01
CA ILE A 327 -10.47 -11.39 -13.95
C ILE A 327 -9.69 -11.88 -12.72
N ILE A 328 -8.66 -12.70 -12.92
CA ILE A 328 -7.78 -13.17 -11.83
C ILE A 328 -7.11 -11.99 -11.13
N CYS A 329 -6.51 -11.04 -11.86
CA CYS A 329 -5.92 -9.85 -11.28
C CYS A 329 -6.92 -8.98 -10.51
N CYS A 330 -8.13 -8.81 -11.03
CA CYS A 330 -9.19 -8.06 -10.37
C CYS A 330 -9.61 -8.73 -9.05
N VAL A 331 -9.83 -10.05 -9.07
CA VAL A 331 -10.17 -10.83 -7.87
C VAL A 331 -9.02 -10.80 -6.86
N ALA A 332 -7.78 -11.00 -7.30
CA ALA A 332 -6.60 -10.93 -6.43
C ALA A 332 -6.45 -9.56 -5.78
N MET A 333 -6.63 -8.47 -6.53
CA MET A 333 -6.59 -7.10 -6.02
C MET A 333 -7.60 -6.89 -4.88
N TRP A 334 -8.88 -7.23 -5.10
CA TRP A 334 -9.91 -7.06 -4.08
C TRP A 334 -9.76 -8.01 -2.89
N ALA A 335 -9.33 -9.25 -3.13
CA ALA A 335 -9.03 -10.21 -2.08
C ALA A 335 -7.89 -9.70 -1.19
N SER A 336 -6.81 -9.19 -1.79
CA SER A 336 -5.69 -8.62 -1.05
C SER A 336 -6.09 -7.40 -0.21
N LEU A 337 -6.84 -6.47 -0.81
CA LEU A 337 -7.30 -5.27 -0.09
C LEU A 337 -8.27 -5.62 1.06
N GLY A 338 -9.18 -6.57 0.81
CA GLY A 338 -10.12 -7.05 1.83
C GLY A 338 -9.42 -7.78 2.98
N LEU A 339 -8.45 -8.65 2.67
CA LEU A 339 -7.67 -9.38 3.66
C LEU A 339 -6.83 -8.42 4.52
N PHE A 340 -6.14 -7.46 3.90
CA PHE A 340 -5.38 -6.46 4.63
C PHE A 340 -6.26 -5.59 5.53
N THR A 341 -7.45 -5.21 5.05
CA THR A 341 -8.41 -4.44 5.87
C THR A 341 -8.88 -5.24 7.07
N ARG A 342 -9.15 -6.54 6.90
CA ARG A 342 -9.51 -7.45 8.01
C ARG A 342 -8.35 -7.60 9.00
N TYR A 343 -7.13 -7.81 8.50
CA TYR A 343 -5.92 -7.88 9.31
C TYR A 343 -5.75 -6.61 10.14
N ARG A 344 -5.80 -5.43 9.51
CA ARG A 344 -5.72 -4.14 10.19
C ARG A 344 -6.79 -3.98 11.27
N PHE A 345 -8.05 -4.30 10.97
CA PHE A 345 -9.13 -4.20 11.95
C PHE A 345 -8.88 -5.10 13.17
N ARG A 346 -8.33 -6.30 12.96
CA ARG A 346 -8.00 -7.21 14.05
C ARG A 346 -6.85 -6.68 14.90
N VAL A 347 -5.78 -6.20 14.26
CA VAL A 347 -4.64 -5.55 14.91
C VAL A 347 -5.10 -4.36 15.78
N GLN A 348 -5.96 -3.49 15.22
CA GLN A 348 -6.56 -2.37 15.94
C GLN A 348 -7.40 -2.82 17.15
N ALA A 349 -8.21 -3.87 16.98
CA ALA A 349 -9.04 -4.39 18.07
C ALA A 349 -8.19 -4.98 19.21
N THR A 350 -7.02 -5.56 18.90
CA THR A 350 -6.10 -6.12 19.89
C THR A 350 -5.38 -5.03 20.68
N MET A 351 -4.94 -3.94 20.03
CA MET A 351 -4.21 -2.84 20.71
C MET A 351 -5.07 -1.92 21.57
N GLY A 352 -6.38 -1.86 21.31
CA GLY A 352 -7.27 -0.93 22.02
C GLY A 352 -6.94 0.54 21.74
N SER A 353 -6.91 1.37 22.79
CA SER A 353 -6.79 2.82 22.67
C SER A 353 -5.38 3.34 22.33
N SER A 354 -4.36 2.50 22.42
CA SER A 354 -2.96 2.89 22.13
C SER A 354 -2.68 2.99 20.63
N TYR A 355 -3.59 2.52 19.77
CA TYR A 355 -3.40 2.46 18.33
C TYR A 355 -3.45 3.85 17.66
N LYS A 356 -2.31 4.32 17.15
CA LYS A 356 -2.19 5.64 16.51
C LYS A 356 -2.61 5.69 15.04
N ASP A 357 -2.83 4.57 14.35
CA ASP A 357 -3.14 4.59 12.89
C ASP A 357 -4.55 5.15 12.57
N SER A 358 -5.36 5.43 13.58
CA SER A 358 -6.62 6.17 13.41
C SER A 358 -6.43 7.67 13.16
N GLN A 359 -5.21 8.17 13.36
CA GLN A 359 -4.89 9.58 13.13
C GLN A 359 -4.58 9.85 11.66
N TRP A 360 -5.09 10.99 11.18
CA TRP A 360 -4.79 11.47 9.84
C TRP A 360 -3.40 12.09 9.83
N SER A 361 -2.50 11.54 9.00
CA SER A 361 -1.21 12.20 8.72
C SER A 361 -1.38 13.24 7.61
N PHE A 362 -0.56 14.29 7.60
CA PHE A 362 -0.56 15.25 6.50
C PHE A 362 -0.25 14.57 5.15
N GLY A 363 0.65 13.58 5.16
CA GLY A 363 0.97 12.78 3.99
C GLY A 363 -0.24 12.06 3.40
N GLN A 364 -1.13 11.54 4.25
CA GLN A 364 -2.38 10.91 3.82
C GLN A 364 -3.34 11.89 3.13
N VAL A 365 -3.49 13.09 3.67
CA VAL A 365 -4.35 14.13 3.07
C VAL A 365 -3.80 14.54 1.71
N LEU A 366 -2.48 14.74 1.61
CA LEU A 366 -1.81 15.05 0.35
C LEU A 366 -1.97 13.91 -0.66
N ALA A 367 -1.86 12.65 -0.23
CA ALA A 367 -2.08 11.49 -1.07
C ALA A 367 -3.51 11.44 -1.64
N LEU A 368 -4.54 11.72 -0.83
CA LEU A 368 -5.92 11.83 -1.34
C LEU A 368 -6.10 13.00 -2.32
N THR A 369 -5.39 14.11 -2.08
CA THR A 369 -5.47 15.29 -2.93
C THR A 369 -5.01 14.99 -4.36
N THR A 370 -4.07 14.04 -4.54
CA THR A 370 -3.63 13.61 -5.89
C THR A 370 -4.74 13.01 -6.75
N TRP A 371 -5.84 12.56 -6.13
CA TRP A 371 -6.98 11.98 -6.83
C TRP A 371 -8.11 12.98 -7.12
N VAL A 372 -8.10 14.15 -6.47
CA VAL A 372 -9.13 15.18 -6.65
C VAL A 372 -9.28 15.59 -8.12
N PRO A 373 -8.20 15.84 -8.90
CA PRO A 373 -8.34 16.19 -10.31
C PRO A 373 -9.07 15.11 -11.13
N LEU A 374 -8.82 13.83 -10.85
CA LEU A 374 -9.49 12.74 -11.55
C LEU A 374 -10.98 12.68 -11.23
N VAL A 375 -11.34 12.87 -9.97
CA VAL A 375 -12.76 12.89 -9.54
C VAL A 375 -13.47 14.11 -10.12
N VAL A 376 -12.85 15.28 -10.08
CA VAL A 376 -13.39 16.51 -10.69
C VAL A 376 -13.64 16.30 -12.19
N ASP A 377 -12.68 15.72 -12.90
CA ASP A 377 -12.79 15.44 -14.34
C ASP A 377 -13.92 14.45 -14.64
N LEU A 378 -14.07 13.41 -13.82
CA LEU A 378 -15.16 12.44 -13.97
C LEU A 378 -16.52 13.10 -13.75
N VAL A 379 -16.64 13.94 -12.71
CA VAL A 379 -17.88 14.66 -12.39
C VAL A 379 -18.21 15.71 -13.47
N THR A 380 -17.23 16.46 -13.99
CA THR A 380 -17.49 17.45 -15.04
C THR A 380 -17.90 16.78 -16.34
N ILE A 381 -17.27 15.67 -16.73
CA ILE A 381 -17.69 14.87 -17.89
C ILE A 381 -19.13 14.36 -17.70
N TYR A 382 -19.48 13.91 -16.49
CA TYR A 382 -20.83 13.42 -16.19
C TYR A 382 -21.89 14.54 -16.26
N LEU A 383 -21.59 15.73 -15.74
CA LEU A 383 -22.54 16.85 -15.65
C LEU A 383 -22.70 17.64 -16.95
N TYR A 384 -21.60 17.95 -17.63
CA TYR A 384 -21.58 18.83 -18.80
C TYR A 384 -21.44 18.07 -20.12
N GLY A 385 -21.16 16.77 -20.06
CA GLY A 385 -20.86 15.97 -21.24
C GLY A 385 -19.38 16.05 -21.65
N PRO A 386 -18.93 15.13 -22.52
CA PRO A 386 -17.52 15.01 -22.87
C PRO A 386 -17.00 16.19 -23.71
N GLU A 387 -17.86 16.88 -24.47
CA GLU A 387 -17.45 18.02 -25.30
C GLU A 387 -17.04 19.20 -24.42
N ASP A 388 -17.97 19.74 -23.63
CA ASP A 388 -17.72 20.86 -22.72
C ASP A 388 -16.61 20.56 -21.71
N ALA A 389 -16.53 19.32 -21.20
CA ALA A 389 -15.54 18.94 -20.19
C ALA A 389 -14.11 18.77 -20.76
N LEU A 390 -13.97 18.48 -22.05
CA LEU A 390 -12.67 18.25 -22.70
C LEU A 390 -12.22 19.43 -23.58
N GLN A 391 -13.14 20.30 -23.99
CA GLN A 391 -12.87 21.51 -24.75
C GLN A 391 -12.05 22.49 -23.89
N GLY A 392 -10.74 22.55 -24.15
CA GLY A 392 -9.75 23.31 -23.35
C GLY A 392 -8.68 22.46 -22.67
N LYS A 393 -8.88 21.14 -22.56
CA LYS A 393 -7.86 20.17 -22.09
C LYS A 393 -7.20 19.39 -23.22
N MET A 394 -7.86 19.31 -24.38
CA MET A 394 -7.25 18.77 -25.58
C MET A 394 -6.24 19.77 -26.17
N SER A 395 -5.22 19.25 -26.87
CA SER A 395 -4.30 20.11 -27.62
C SER A 395 -5.09 20.88 -28.68
N GLU A 396 -4.68 22.11 -28.98
CA GLU A 396 -5.32 23.01 -29.97
C GLU A 396 -5.53 22.35 -31.35
N HIS A 397 -4.78 21.30 -31.66
CA HIS A 397 -4.90 20.52 -32.90
C HIS A 397 -6.01 19.46 -32.91
N TYR A 398 -6.77 19.33 -31.83
CA TYR A 398 -7.85 18.36 -31.71
C TYR A 398 -9.14 19.08 -31.36
N SER A 399 -10.13 18.98 -32.25
CA SER A 399 -11.49 19.42 -31.99
C SER A 399 -12.38 18.23 -31.67
N VAL A 400 -13.26 18.43 -30.69
CA VAL A 400 -14.34 17.50 -30.41
C VAL A 400 -15.44 17.81 -31.42
N VAL A 401 -15.82 16.81 -32.21
CA VAL A 401 -16.88 16.94 -33.22
C VAL A 401 -17.98 15.99 -32.83
N GLU A 402 -19.19 16.51 -32.61
CA GLU A 402 -20.37 15.65 -32.45
C GLU A 402 -20.46 14.71 -33.66
N SER A 403 -20.57 13.40 -33.43
CA SER A 403 -20.72 12.48 -34.54
C SER A 403 -22.12 12.69 -35.12
N THR A 404 -22.24 13.61 -36.06
CA THR A 404 -23.40 13.65 -36.96
C THR A 404 -23.48 12.26 -37.57
N SER A 405 -24.53 11.55 -37.19
CA SER A 405 -24.79 10.16 -37.56
C SER A 405 -24.37 9.92 -39.00
N ALA A 406 -23.57 8.88 -39.22
CA ALA A 406 -22.95 8.56 -40.51
C ALA A 406 -23.93 8.42 -41.69
N ASP A 407 -25.24 8.45 -41.42
CA ASP A 407 -26.31 8.53 -42.42
C ASP A 407 -26.37 9.87 -43.16
N GLU A 408 -25.93 10.99 -42.57
CA GLU A 408 -25.98 12.28 -43.26
C GLU A 408 -24.83 12.45 -44.27
N SER A 409 -23.67 11.84 -44.00
CA SER A 409 -22.53 11.82 -44.93
C SER A 409 -22.74 10.87 -46.13
N ARG A 410 -23.57 9.83 -46.00
CA ARG A 410 -23.97 8.99 -47.15
C ARG A 410 -24.97 9.69 -48.07
N THR A 411 -25.76 10.61 -47.53
CA THR A 411 -26.78 11.33 -48.30
C THR A 411 -26.20 12.61 -48.94
N ALA A 412 -25.20 13.25 -48.31
CA ALA A 412 -24.55 14.46 -48.81
C ALA A 412 -23.64 14.25 -50.05
N LEU A 413 -23.18 13.02 -50.34
CA LEU A 413 -22.49 12.72 -51.60
C LEU A 413 -23.45 12.52 -52.80
N VAL A 414 -24.76 12.48 -52.57
CA VAL A 414 -25.75 12.30 -53.63
C VAL A 414 -26.43 13.60 -54.03
N GLN A 415 -26.44 14.65 -53.20
CA GLN A 415 -27.15 15.90 -53.55
C GLN A 415 -26.45 17.17 -53.05
N SER A 416 -26.10 18.01 -54.02
CA SER A 416 -26.18 19.48 -53.90
C SER A 416 -27.07 19.97 -55.06
N PRO A 417 -27.76 21.12 -54.99
CA PRO A 417 -28.02 21.98 -53.81
C PRO A 417 -29.51 22.41 -53.68
N GLN A 418 -29.94 22.85 -52.50
CA GLN A 418 -30.78 24.05 -52.30
C GLN A 418 -30.89 24.41 -50.80
N PRO A 419 -30.97 25.71 -50.45
CA PRO A 419 -31.02 26.17 -49.07
C PRO A 419 -32.46 26.36 -48.60
N GLN A 420 -32.75 25.98 -47.35
CA GLN A 420 -33.46 26.80 -46.35
C GLN A 420 -33.98 25.93 -45.19
N GLY A 421 -33.76 26.41 -43.97
CA GLY A 421 -34.81 26.35 -42.94
C GLY A 421 -34.48 25.61 -41.64
N ARG A 422 -34.09 26.42 -40.64
CA ARG A 422 -34.58 26.37 -39.24
C ARG A 422 -34.17 25.15 -38.39
N TYR A 423 -33.09 25.34 -37.63
CA TYR A 423 -32.70 24.46 -36.52
C TYR A 423 -33.65 24.55 -35.33
N SER A 424 -34.17 23.42 -34.88
CA SER A 424 -34.78 23.22 -33.55
C SER A 424 -33.91 22.26 -32.74
N LYS A 425 -33.58 22.67 -31.51
CA LYS A 425 -32.69 21.96 -30.58
C LYS A 425 -33.43 20.78 -29.91
N PRO A 426 -33.01 19.51 -30.07
CA PRO A 426 -33.54 18.41 -29.27
C PRO A 426 -32.80 18.30 -27.93
N ARG A 427 -33.53 17.89 -26.90
CA ARG A 427 -33.04 17.67 -25.54
C ARG A 427 -32.89 16.16 -25.30
N GLY A 428 -31.65 15.73 -25.07
CA GLY A 428 -31.30 14.72 -24.06
C GLY A 428 -31.51 13.24 -24.38
N PHE A 429 -30.55 12.63 -25.09
CA PHE A 429 -30.06 11.28 -24.78
C PHE A 429 -28.63 11.15 -25.33
N LEU A 430 -27.68 10.75 -24.46
CA LEU A 430 -26.23 10.56 -24.69
C LEU A 430 -25.76 10.76 -26.16
N THR A 431 -25.50 12.01 -26.55
CA THR A 431 -24.92 12.34 -27.85
C THR A 431 -23.43 12.00 -27.85
N GLN A 432 -23.01 11.30 -28.90
CA GLN A 432 -21.66 10.76 -29.01
C GLN A 432 -20.72 11.77 -29.65
N ALA A 433 -19.72 12.20 -28.90
CA ALA A 433 -18.66 13.07 -29.38
C ALA A 433 -17.49 12.23 -29.96
N ARG A 434 -17.02 12.57 -31.17
CA ARG A 434 -15.85 11.96 -31.81
C ARG A 434 -14.76 13.03 -31.98
N VAL A 435 -13.53 12.72 -31.60
CA VAL A 435 -12.39 13.61 -31.85
C VAL A 435 -11.96 13.48 -33.31
N ARG A 436 -12.00 14.56 -34.08
CA ARG A 436 -11.52 14.61 -35.47
C ARG A 436 -10.20 15.38 -35.50
N LEU A 437 -9.19 14.82 -36.15
CA LEU A 437 -7.98 15.57 -36.50
C LEU A 437 -8.33 16.49 -37.68
N GLU A 438 -8.10 17.80 -37.52
CA GLU A 438 -8.02 18.68 -38.68
C GLU A 438 -6.70 18.39 -39.41
N ASP A 439 -6.81 17.98 -40.67
CA ASP A 439 -5.66 17.77 -41.56
C ASP A 439 -5.04 19.12 -41.92
N THR A 440 -4.31 19.72 -40.98
CA THR A 440 -3.34 20.77 -41.30
C THR A 440 -2.06 20.11 -41.82
N GLU A 441 -1.76 20.35 -43.10
CA GLU A 441 -0.59 19.90 -43.88
C GLU A 441 0.53 19.17 -43.10
N THR A 442 0.72 17.90 -43.47
CA THR A 442 1.82 17.00 -43.08
C THR A 442 3.22 17.65 -43.23
N LYS A 443 3.68 18.35 -42.19
CA LYS A 443 5.11 18.56 -41.93
C LYS A 443 5.63 17.40 -41.08
N ARG A 444 6.67 16.75 -41.61
CA ARG A 444 7.36 15.57 -41.07
C ARG A 444 7.89 15.86 -39.65
N CYS A 445 7.27 15.29 -38.62
CA CYS A 445 7.68 15.43 -37.22
C CYS A 445 8.95 14.61 -36.90
N GLU A 446 10.12 15.22 -36.99
CA GLU A 446 11.35 14.72 -36.35
C GLU A 446 11.51 15.23 -34.90
N ASP A 447 10.71 16.22 -34.46
CA ASP A 447 10.84 16.85 -33.13
C ASP A 447 10.08 16.18 -31.96
N CYS A 448 9.59 14.94 -32.13
CA CYS A 448 8.80 14.27 -31.10
C CYS A 448 9.59 13.84 -29.85
N GLU A 449 10.93 13.71 -29.93
CA GLU A 449 11.76 13.39 -28.76
C GLU A 449 11.92 14.58 -27.80
N LEU A 450 12.04 15.81 -28.34
CA LEU A 450 12.23 17.04 -27.54
C LEU A 450 10.98 17.41 -26.70
N TYR A 451 9.79 17.03 -27.18
CA TYR A 451 8.52 17.34 -26.51
C TYR A 451 8.27 16.50 -25.25
N THR A 452 8.87 15.31 -25.17
CA THR A 452 8.74 14.42 -24.01
C THR A 452 9.45 14.96 -22.78
N ASP A 453 10.64 15.54 -22.99
CA ASP A 453 11.41 16.17 -21.91
C ASP A 453 10.70 17.43 -21.42
N ALA A 454 10.09 18.22 -22.32
CA ALA A 454 9.34 19.42 -21.97
C ALA A 454 8.07 19.13 -21.13
N VAL A 455 7.37 18.02 -21.39
CA VAL A 455 6.18 17.63 -20.61
C VAL A 455 6.56 17.07 -19.24
N LEU A 456 7.65 16.29 -19.16
CA LEU A 456 8.16 15.82 -17.87
C LEU A 456 8.69 17.00 -17.03
N LEU A 457 9.37 17.96 -17.66
CA LEU A 457 9.82 19.21 -17.05
C LEU A 457 8.64 20.08 -16.58
N ARG A 458 7.60 20.30 -17.38
CA ARG A 458 6.41 21.07 -16.93
C ARG A 458 5.66 20.38 -15.80
N PHE A 459 5.69 19.05 -15.74
CA PHE A 459 5.06 18.29 -14.65
C PHE A 459 5.88 18.36 -13.36
N LEU A 460 7.21 18.29 -13.46
CA LEU A 460 8.12 18.56 -12.34
C LEU A 460 8.01 20.02 -11.89
N GLU A 461 7.83 20.96 -12.81
CA GLU A 461 7.66 22.38 -12.53
C GLU A 461 6.30 22.69 -11.88
N GLN A 462 5.20 22.04 -12.29
CA GLN A 462 3.92 22.15 -11.59
C GLN A 462 3.99 21.55 -10.19
N ARG A 463 4.70 20.42 -10.03
CA ARG A 463 4.95 19.83 -8.72
C ARG A 463 5.80 20.75 -7.84
N GLU A 464 6.82 21.40 -8.39
CA GLU A 464 7.62 22.40 -7.68
C GLU A 464 6.78 23.62 -7.29
N ARG A 465 5.90 24.13 -8.16
CA ARG A 465 5.02 25.26 -7.82
C ARG A 465 4.04 24.92 -6.69
N VAL A 466 3.47 23.71 -6.70
CA VAL A 466 2.60 23.23 -5.61
C VAL A 466 3.42 23.03 -4.33
N MET A 467 4.62 22.44 -4.41
CA MET A 467 5.50 22.29 -3.26
C MET A 467 5.99 23.64 -2.70
N PHE A 468 6.27 24.63 -3.56
CA PHE A 468 6.71 25.98 -3.18
C PHE A 468 5.57 26.79 -2.53
N PHE A 469 4.34 26.66 -3.03
CA PHE A 469 3.16 27.25 -2.41
C PHE A 469 2.86 26.65 -1.03
N LEU A 470 3.14 25.36 -0.86
CA LEU A 470 3.02 24.68 0.42
C LEU A 470 4.17 25.04 1.37
N GLN A 471 5.43 25.07 0.92
CA GLN A 471 6.59 25.50 1.71
C GLN A 471 6.48 26.95 2.21
N SER A 472 5.97 27.86 1.39
CA SER A 472 5.72 29.25 1.79
C SER A 472 4.59 29.36 2.83
N SER A 473 3.58 28.50 2.76
CA SER A 473 2.54 28.38 3.80
C SER A 473 3.10 27.81 5.11
N PHE A 474 4.09 26.90 5.05
CA PHE A 474 4.78 26.34 6.22
C PHE A 474 5.69 27.35 6.93
N ALA A 475 6.38 28.24 6.20
CA ALA A 475 7.19 29.30 6.81
C ALA A 475 6.32 30.25 7.67
N CYS A 476 5.08 30.50 7.27
CA CYS A 476 4.12 31.28 8.04
C CYS A 476 3.60 30.54 9.30
N GLN A 477 3.43 29.22 9.24
CA GLN A 477 2.83 28.47 10.36
C GLN A 477 3.85 28.10 11.45
N TYR A 478 5.14 27.93 11.10
CA TYR A 478 6.20 27.66 12.08
C TYR A 478 6.58 28.90 12.91
N GLN A 479 6.43 30.11 12.36
CA GLN A 479 6.59 31.38 13.10
C GLN A 479 5.46 31.68 14.09
N SER A 480 4.35 30.93 14.05
CA SER A 480 3.22 31.12 14.97
C SER A 480 3.30 30.25 16.24
N LYS A 481 4.29 29.36 16.35
CA LYS A 481 4.45 28.43 17.49
C LYS A 481 5.81 28.52 18.21
N SER A 482 6.63 29.51 17.85
CA SER A 482 7.74 30.01 18.67
C SER A 482 7.35 31.35 19.27
#